data_AF-A0A816V4R7-F1
#
_entry.id   AF-A0A816V4R7-F1
#
_cell.length_a   1.000
_cell.length_b   1.000
_cell.length_c   1.000
_cell.angle_alpha   90.00
_cell.angle_beta   90.00
_cell.angle_gamma   90.00
#
_symmetry.space_group_name_H-M   'P 1'
#
loop_
_entity.id
_entity.type
_entity.pdbx_description
1 polymer ?
#
loop_
_entity_poly.entity_id
_entity_poly.type
_entity_poly.pdbx_seq_one_letter_code
_entity_poly.pdbx_strand_id
1 'polypeptide(L)'
;MCFAWIMNLNRSPTRDRLLSWGLQVDSSCLLCNSNNETRDHLYFDCTFSFDLWSQLARRCRIRPYRSWNQTIAQLENLQSPKSTRLLTLLVWQAALYWLWNERNARLHSG
;
A
#
# COMPACT_ATOMS: atom_id res chain seq x y z
N MET A 1 6.92 -10.44 8.15
CA MET A 1 7.79 -9.29 8.47
C MET A 1 8.68 -8.84 7.28
N CYS A 2 9.04 -9.67 6.30
CA CYS A 2 9.88 -9.23 5.16
C CYS A 2 9.17 -8.37 4.10
N PHE A 3 7.87 -8.58 3.87
CA PHE A 3 7.15 -7.92 2.78
C PHE A 3 6.99 -6.40 2.98
N ALA A 4 6.51 -5.98 4.15
CA ALA A 4 6.40 -4.56 4.49
C ALA A 4 7.76 -3.83 4.42
N TRP A 5 8.86 -4.52 4.75
CA TRP A 5 10.21 -3.95 4.64
C TRP A 5 10.63 -3.70 3.18
N ILE A 6 10.34 -4.63 2.26
CA ILE A 6 10.58 -4.43 0.81
C ILE A 6 9.76 -3.24 0.29
N MET A 7 8.50 -3.10 0.72
CA MET A 7 7.65 -1.97 0.34
C MET A 7 8.15 -0.63 0.90
N ASN A 8 8.61 -0.62 2.16
CA ASN A 8 9.20 0.56 2.78
C ASN A 8 10.48 1.01 2.07
N LEU A 9 11.33 0.06 1.66
CA LEU A 9 12.52 0.34 0.86
C LEU A 9 12.21 0.72 -0.59
N ASN A 10 10.93 0.89 -0.94
CA ASN A 10 10.50 1.14 -2.30
C ASN A 10 10.91 0.02 -3.25
N ARG A 11 11.30 -1.18 -2.81
CA ARG A 11 11.93 -2.23 -3.66
C ARG A 11 10.94 -3.15 -4.40
N SER A 12 9.66 -2.79 -4.46
CA SER A 12 8.66 -3.50 -5.25
C SER A 12 8.82 -3.29 -6.76
N PRO A 13 8.61 -4.31 -7.61
CA PRO A 13 8.50 -4.14 -9.05
C PRO A 13 7.15 -3.49 -9.44
N THR A 14 6.99 -2.20 -9.12
CA THR A 14 5.89 -1.38 -9.67
C THR A 14 6.10 -1.14 -11.16
N ARG A 15 5.04 -0.84 -11.91
CA ARG A 15 5.16 -0.58 -13.36
C ARG A 15 6.11 0.57 -13.68
N ASP A 16 6.13 1.63 -12.88
CA ASP A 16 7.12 2.71 -12.96
C ASP A 16 8.57 2.20 -12.92
N ARG A 17 8.86 1.22 -12.05
CA ARG A 17 10.20 0.63 -11.99
C ARG A 17 10.47 -0.29 -13.18
N LEU A 18 9.50 -1.09 -13.62
CA LEU A 18 9.67 -1.95 -14.80
C LEU A 18 9.97 -1.12 -16.06
N LEU A 19 9.30 0.02 -16.21
CA LEU A 19 9.60 1.01 -17.26
C LEU A 19 11.03 1.56 -17.14
N SER A 20 11.49 1.87 -15.92
CA SER A 20 12.88 2.30 -15.68
C SER A 20 13.93 1.24 -16.05
N TRP A 21 13.54 -0.04 -16.08
CA TRP A 21 14.39 -1.16 -16.52
C TRP A 21 14.31 -1.40 -18.04
N GLY A 22 13.56 -0.57 -18.78
CA GLY A 22 13.42 -0.66 -20.23
C GLY A 22 12.35 -1.65 -20.70
N LEU A 23 11.56 -2.24 -19.79
CA LEU A 23 10.46 -3.11 -20.17
C LEU A 23 9.28 -2.27 -20.69
N GLN A 24 8.76 -2.63 -21.86
CA GLN A 24 7.58 -2.01 -22.45
C GLN A 24 6.32 -2.56 -21.77
N VAL A 25 5.93 -1.97 -20.66
CA VAL A 25 4.68 -2.27 -19.94
C VAL A 25 3.81 -1.03 -19.86
N ASP A 26 2.50 -1.19 -20.00
CA ASP A 26 1.53 -0.10 -19.78
C ASP A 26 1.77 0.54 -18.40
N SER A 27 1.83 1.86 -18.30
CA SER A 27 2.10 2.54 -17.02
C SER A 27 0.92 2.52 -16.05
N SER A 28 -0.30 2.16 -16.52
CA SER A 28 -1.52 2.23 -15.73
C SER A 28 -1.49 1.34 -14.47
N CYS A 29 -2.17 1.75 -13.41
CA CYS A 29 -2.31 0.96 -12.19
C CYS A 29 -3.33 -0.17 -12.39
N LEU A 30 -2.90 -1.40 -12.12
CA LEU A 30 -3.76 -2.60 -12.25
C LEU A 30 -4.96 -2.62 -11.29
N LEU A 31 -4.95 -1.81 -10.23
CA LEU A 31 -6.05 -1.76 -9.27
C LEU A 31 -7.17 -0.81 -9.71
N CYS A 32 -6.84 0.43 -10.10
CA CYS A 32 -7.83 1.46 -10.46
C CYS A 32 -7.95 1.72 -11.96
N ASN A 33 -6.99 1.26 -12.77
CA ASN A 33 -6.90 1.47 -14.22
C ASN A 33 -7.04 2.94 -14.67
N SER A 34 -6.76 3.90 -13.79
CA SER A 34 -7.04 5.33 -14.02
C SER A 34 -5.79 6.21 -14.02
N ASN A 35 -4.78 5.87 -13.21
CA ASN A 35 -3.54 6.64 -13.07
C ASN A 35 -2.32 5.72 -13.19
N ASN A 36 -1.14 6.31 -13.34
CA ASN A 36 0.13 5.57 -13.41
C ASN A 36 0.45 4.85 -12.08
N GLU A 37 0.97 3.63 -12.17
CA GLU A 37 1.35 2.82 -11.01
C GLU A 37 2.70 3.25 -10.43
N THR A 38 2.66 4.05 -9.35
CA THR A 38 3.80 4.31 -8.47
C THR A 38 3.60 3.63 -7.11
N ARG A 39 4.61 3.58 -6.23
CA ARG A 39 4.40 3.08 -4.84
C ARG A 39 3.32 3.90 -4.14
N ASP A 40 3.45 5.22 -4.18
CA ASP A 40 2.56 6.12 -3.44
C ASP A 40 1.13 6.03 -4.00
N HIS A 41 1.00 5.93 -5.32
CA HIS A 41 -0.29 5.65 -5.93
C HIS A 41 -0.84 4.28 -5.51
N LEU A 42 -0.08 3.20 -5.67
CA LEU A 42 -0.53 1.84 -5.40
C LEU A 42 -1.06 1.68 -3.97
N TYR A 43 -0.45 2.33 -2.98
CA TYR A 43 -0.81 2.14 -1.57
C TYR A 43 -1.67 3.25 -0.96
N PHE A 44 -1.61 4.47 -1.46
CA PHE A 44 -2.23 5.63 -0.79
C PHE A 44 -3.09 6.53 -1.70
N ASP A 45 -2.73 6.74 -2.97
CA ASP A 45 -3.55 7.60 -3.85
C ASP A 45 -4.59 6.83 -4.67
N CYS A 46 -4.35 5.55 -4.96
CA CYS A 46 -5.27 4.68 -5.66
C CYS A 46 -6.60 4.63 -4.90
N THR A 47 -7.70 4.90 -5.59
CA THR A 47 -9.05 4.91 -5.00
C THR A 47 -9.39 3.57 -4.35
N PHE A 48 -9.14 2.47 -5.06
CA PHE A 48 -9.33 1.11 -4.53
C PHE A 48 -8.54 0.87 -3.24
N SER A 49 -7.25 1.22 -3.24
CA SER A 49 -6.37 1.03 -2.09
C SER A 49 -6.76 1.93 -0.91
N PHE A 50 -7.11 3.18 -1.19
CA PHE A 50 -7.52 4.15 -0.18
C PHE A 50 -8.85 3.79 0.46
N ASP A 51 -9.80 3.23 -0.29
CA ASP A 51 -11.09 2.78 0.24
C ASP A 51 -10.90 1.59 1.18
N LEU A 52 -10.02 0.64 0.83
CA LEU A 52 -9.65 -0.45 1.74
C LEU A 52 -8.96 0.10 3.00
N TRP A 53 -7.96 0.97 2.83
CA TRP A 53 -7.22 1.55 3.95
C TRP A 53 -8.13 2.36 4.87
N SER A 54 -9.04 3.17 4.33
CA SER A 54 -9.98 3.98 5.10
C SER A 54 -10.89 3.13 5.99
N GLN A 55 -11.37 2.00 5.47
CA GLN A 55 -12.18 1.06 6.25
C GLN A 55 -11.40 0.43 7.40
N LEU A 56 -10.15 0.01 7.15
CA LEU A 56 -9.27 -0.58 8.15
C LEU A 56 -8.82 0.44 9.20
N ALA A 57 -8.40 1.63 8.77
CA ALA A 57 -8.02 2.75 9.63
C ALA A 57 -9.14 3.13 10.61
N ARG A 58 -10.39 3.20 10.12
CA ARG A 58 -11.56 3.45 10.96
C ARG A 58 -11.76 2.37 12.02
N ARG A 59 -11.57 1.08 11.69
CA ARG A 59 -11.64 -0.02 12.66
C ARG A 59 -10.53 0.06 13.71
N CYS A 60 -9.35 0.54 13.31
CA CYS A 60 -8.21 0.79 14.20
C CYS A 60 -8.27 2.14 14.94
N ARG A 61 -9.33 2.94 14.75
CA ARG A 61 -9.50 4.28 15.33
C ARG A 61 -8.35 5.25 15.00
N ILE A 62 -7.78 5.12 13.80
CA ILE A 62 -6.77 6.03 13.27
C ILE A 62 -7.33 6.79 12.06
N ARG A 63 -6.80 7.98 11.83
CA ARG A 63 -7.16 8.82 10.68
C ARG A 63 -6.49 8.29 9.40
N PRO A 64 -7.22 7.98 8.32
CA PRO A 64 -6.60 7.62 7.05
C PRO A 64 -6.00 8.86 6.37
N TYR A 65 -4.75 8.77 5.92
CA TYR A 65 -4.08 9.77 5.11
C TYR A 65 -3.78 9.23 3.71
N ARG A 66 -3.89 10.07 2.68
CA ARG A 66 -3.42 9.78 1.30
C ARG A 66 -1.93 10.11 1.16
N SER A 67 -1.15 9.76 2.17
CA SER A 67 0.28 10.04 2.19
C SER A 67 0.99 8.95 2.96
N TRP A 68 1.99 8.36 2.30
CA TRP A 68 2.86 7.33 2.88
C TRP A 68 3.53 7.86 4.16
N ASN A 69 4.16 9.03 4.07
CA ASN A 69 4.92 9.62 5.17
C ASN A 69 4.02 9.99 6.37
N GLN A 70 2.84 10.57 6.11
CA GLN A 70 1.90 10.91 7.20
C GLN A 70 1.35 9.66 7.88
N THR A 71 1.07 8.60 7.12
CA THR A 71 0.59 7.34 7.68
C THR A 71 1.65 6.68 8.55
N ILE A 72 2.91 6.63 8.09
CA ILE A 72 4.01 6.09 8.90
C ILE A 72 4.22 6.91 10.17
N ALA A 73 4.29 8.24 10.06
CA ALA A 73 4.46 9.11 11.22
C ALA A 73 3.34 8.91 12.27
N GLN A 74 2.10 8.67 11.82
CA GLN A 74 1.01 8.33 12.72
C GLN A 74 1.18 6.96 13.38
N LEU A 75 1.60 5.93 12.62
CA LEU A 75 1.81 4.57 13.14
C LEU A 75 2.97 4.49 14.14
N GLU A 76 4.00 5.31 13.96
CA GLU A 76 5.14 5.42 14.89
C GLU A 76 4.73 6.06 16.22
N ASN A 77 3.85 7.06 16.16
CA ASN A 77 3.43 7.87 17.31
C ASN A 77 2.11 7.41 17.97
N LEU A 78 1.69 6.16 17.76
CA LEU A 78 0.47 5.61 18.36
C LEU A 78 0.53 5.61 19.89
N GLN A 79 -0.39 6.34 20.52
CA GLN A 79 -0.55 6.43 21.99
C GLN A 79 -1.43 5.32 22.59
N SER A 80 -1.74 4.28 21.81
CA SER A 80 -2.66 3.20 22.21
C SER A 80 -1.97 2.13 23.07
N PRO A 81 -2.73 1.32 23.84
CA PRO A 81 -2.19 0.17 24.57
C PRO A 81 -1.38 -0.77 23.65
N LYS A 82 -0.39 -1.49 24.21
CA LYS A 82 0.53 -2.36 23.44
C LYS A 82 -0.20 -3.32 22.49
N SER A 83 -1.27 -3.97 22.95
CA SER A 83 -2.07 -4.90 22.14
C SER A 83 -2.77 -4.21 20.97
N THR A 84 -3.36 -3.03 21.20
CA THR A 84 -4.01 -2.22 20.17
C THR A 84 -3.00 -1.70 19.15
N ARG A 85 -1.84 -1.21 19.62
CA ARG A 85 -0.75 -0.77 18.75
C ARG A 85 -0.26 -1.91 17.85
N LEU A 86 -0.03 -3.09 18.43
CA LEU A 86 0.37 -4.27 17.67
C LEU A 86 -0.68 -4.65 16.63
N LEU A 87 -1.97 -4.69 17.01
CA LEU A 87 -3.06 -5.00 16.09
C LEU A 87 -3.13 -4.00 14.93
N THR A 88 -3.02 -2.70 15.20
CA THR A 88 -3.02 -1.65 14.17
C THR A 88 -1.86 -1.82 13.19
N LEU A 89 -0.66 -2.13 13.69
CA LEU A 89 0.50 -2.39 12.84
C LEU A 89 0.31 -3.65 11.99
N LEU A 90 -0.25 -4.72 12.55
CA LEU A 90 -0.55 -5.95 11.82
C LEU A 90 -1.60 -5.71 10.73
N VAL A 91 -2.67 -4.96 11.03
CA VAL A 91 -3.70 -4.60 10.05
C VAL A 91 -3.11 -3.79 8.90
N TRP A 92 -2.25 -2.81 9.19
CA TRP A 92 -1.58 -2.02 8.15
C TRP A 92 -0.67 -2.89 7.29
N GLN A 93 0.16 -3.75 7.90
CA GLN A 93 1.03 -4.68 7.17
C GLN A 93 0.24 -5.67 6.30
N ALA A 94 -0.88 -6.19 6.83
CA ALA A 94 -1.76 -7.08 6.09
C ALA A 94 -2.43 -6.36 4.90
N ALA A 95 -2.86 -5.11 5.07
CA ALA A 95 -3.43 -4.31 3.99
C ALA A 95 -2.45 -4.14 2.83
N LEU A 96 -1.20 -3.76 3.13
CA LEU A 96 -0.14 -3.65 2.12
C LEU A 96 0.08 -4.98 1.38
N TYR A 97 0.14 -6.09 2.12
CA TYR A 97 0.32 -7.40 1.53
C TYR A 97 -0.84 -7.80 0.60
N TRP A 98 -2.08 -7.62 1.05
CA TRP A 98 -3.25 -7.98 0.25
C TRP A 98 -3.41 -7.12 -1.00
N LEU A 99 -3.14 -5.82 -0.92
CA LEU A 99 -3.14 -4.93 -2.10
C LEU A 99 -2.11 -5.36 -3.13
N TRP A 100 -0.91 -5.71 -2.68
CA TRP A 100 0.13 -6.21 -3.56
C TRP A 100 -0.24 -7.56 -4.18
N ASN A 101 -0.79 -8.47 -3.38
CA ASN A 101 -1.20 -9.78 -3.86
C ASN A 101 -2.32 -9.67 -4.90
N GLU A 102 -3.33 -8.83 -4.65
CA GLU A 102 -4.40 -8.53 -5.60
C GLU A 102 -3.85 -7.94 -6.91
N ARG A 103 -2.94 -6.96 -6.80
CA ARG A 103 -2.26 -6.38 -7.97
C ARG A 103 -1.53 -7.44 -8.79
N ASN A 104 -0.79 -8.33 -8.13
CA ASN A 104 -0.06 -9.40 -8.82
C ASN A 104 -0.99 -10.46 -9.40
N ALA A 105 -2.09 -10.79 -8.72
CA ALA A 105 -3.10 -11.67 -9.27
C ALA A 105 -3.62 -11.13 -10.60
N ARG A 106 -3.94 -9.83 -10.69
CA ARG A 106 -4.36 -9.16 -11.92
C ARG A 106 -3.30 -9.12 -13.02
N LEU A 107 -2.02 -9.09 -12.64
CA LEU A 107 -0.91 -9.16 -13.61
C LEU A 107 -0.78 -10.56 -14.23
N HIS A 108 -0.99 -11.62 -13.43
CA HIS A 108 -0.82 -13.01 -13.85
C HIS A 108 -2.10 -13.67 -14.35
N SER A 109 -3.27 -13.06 -14.14
CA SER A 109 -4.55 -13.50 -14.68
C SER A 109 -4.83 -12.95 -16.08
N GLY A 110 -3.82 -12.37 -16.74
CA GLY A 110 -3.87 -11.87 -18.11
C GLY A 110 -3.24 -12.85 -19.09
#